data_AF-A0A843GBS6-F1
#
_entry.id   AF-A0A843GBS6-F1
#
_cell.length_a   1.000
_cell.length_b   1.000
_cell.length_c   1.000
_cell.angle_alpha   90.00
_cell.angle_beta   90.00
_cell.angle_gamma   90.00
#
_symmetry.space_group_name_H-M   'P 1'
#
loop_
_entity.id
_entity.type
_entity.pdbx_description
1 polymer ?
#
loop_
_entity_poly.entity_id
_entity_poly.type
_entity_poly.pdbx_seq_one_letter_code
_entity_poly.pdbx_strand_id
1 'polypeptide(L)'
;MNKRILAICLAIFMALAVIPTGFADSSDQVVITYGETAYMNQQYKSIVDDYFASKTNVDINSIESKVVTAGDVNKISGGFSGKQYNSDQIFSSALLDLNQNGEITVEVDSSITTITPEMYMSALKSAGIQGGHVYVTSPVSATGESALAGIMNCYEEATDVEIPENVKEAANQEIATQAEILNNSNVSADDLSKLVDDVKEKVNEENITDHATIVNIINDYSTTYNINISDNDIENLAQTIEQ
;
A
#
# COMPACT_ATOMS: atom_id res chain seq x y z
N MET A 1 -10.32 -55.68 -31.86
CA MET A 1 -11.78 -55.45 -31.97
C MET A 1 -12.30 -55.50 -30.53
N ASN A 2 -12.53 -54.41 -29.79
CA ASN A 2 -13.18 -53.14 -30.10
C ASN A 2 -12.60 -51.98 -29.26
N LYS A 3 -12.42 -50.82 -29.90
CA LYS A 3 -12.19 -49.51 -29.30
C LYS A 3 -13.52 -48.92 -28.83
N ARG A 4 -13.64 -48.44 -27.58
CA ARG A 4 -14.55 -47.36 -27.13
C ARG A 4 -13.94 -46.72 -25.87
N ILE A 5 -13.16 -45.65 -26.05
CA ILE A 5 -13.50 -44.27 -25.64
C ILE A 5 -13.86 -44.19 -24.15
N LEU A 6 -12.88 -43.83 -23.33
CA LEU A 6 -13.11 -43.24 -22.02
C LEU A 6 -12.49 -41.85 -22.06
N ALA A 7 -13.32 -40.86 -22.37
CA ALA A 7 -12.98 -39.46 -22.30
C ALA A 7 -12.78 -39.10 -20.82
N ILE A 8 -11.57 -38.70 -20.45
CA ILE A 8 -11.26 -38.16 -19.14
C ILE A 8 -11.84 -36.74 -19.11
N CYS A 9 -12.87 -36.56 -18.29
CA CYS A 9 -13.50 -35.28 -18.02
C CYS A 9 -12.48 -34.31 -17.42
N LEU A 10 -12.02 -33.35 -18.23
CA LEU A 10 -11.35 -32.15 -17.78
C LEU A 10 -12.40 -31.30 -17.03
N ALA A 11 -12.40 -31.38 -15.71
CA ALA A 11 -13.20 -30.50 -14.86
C ALA A 11 -12.58 -29.09 -14.93
N ILE A 12 -13.07 -28.30 -15.88
CA ILE A 12 -12.84 -26.86 -15.93
C ILE A 12 -13.55 -26.28 -14.71
N PHE A 13 -12.77 -25.88 -13.70
CA PHE A 13 -13.24 -25.06 -12.59
C PHE A 13 -13.42 -23.62 -13.12
N MET A 14 -14.46 -23.41 -13.93
CA MET A 14 -14.91 -22.07 -14.30
C MET A 14 -15.68 -21.55 -13.10
N ALA A 15 -14.96 -20.98 -12.13
CA ALA A 15 -15.57 -20.08 -11.17
C ALA A 15 -16.17 -18.93 -12.00
N LEU A 16 -17.48 -18.94 -12.18
CA LEU A 16 -18.19 -17.75 -12.61
C LEU A 16 -17.94 -16.70 -11.53
N ALA A 17 -17.08 -15.72 -11.84
CA ALA A 17 -17.10 -14.44 -11.16
C ALA A 17 -18.49 -13.85 -11.44
N VAL A 18 -19.42 -14.03 -10.51
CA VAL A 18 -20.65 -13.25 -10.47
C VAL A 18 -20.22 -11.85 -10.08
N ILE A 19 -19.96 -11.01 -11.08
CA ILE A 19 -19.78 -9.57 -10.86
C ILE A 19 -21.18 -9.06 -10.48
N PRO A 20 -21.42 -8.57 -9.25
CA PRO A 20 -22.69 -7.95 -8.96
C PRO A 20 -22.77 -6.65 -9.76
N THR A 21 -23.59 -6.63 -10.81
CA THR A 21 -23.96 -5.40 -11.51
C THR A 21 -25.03 -4.68 -10.69
N GLY A 22 -24.60 -4.05 -9.59
CA GLY A 22 -25.35 -2.98 -8.95
C GLY A 22 -24.99 -1.66 -9.64
N PHE A 23 -25.98 -0.83 -9.95
CA PHE A 23 -25.72 0.59 -10.17
C PHE A 23 -25.38 1.17 -8.79
N ALA A 24 -24.11 1.10 -8.39
CA ALA A 24 -23.61 1.75 -7.20
C ALA A 24 -23.75 3.26 -7.39
N ASP A 25 -24.25 3.95 -6.37
CA ASP A 25 -24.12 5.40 -6.30
C ASP A 25 -22.62 5.70 -6.32
N SER A 26 -22.15 6.68 -7.09
CA SER A 26 -20.71 6.98 -7.21
C SER A 26 -20.01 7.33 -5.88
N SER A 27 -20.78 7.50 -4.80
CA SER A 27 -20.28 7.70 -3.44
C SER A 27 -20.04 6.40 -2.67
N ASP A 28 -20.62 5.26 -3.10
CA ASP A 28 -20.58 3.98 -2.37
C ASP A 28 -19.18 3.34 -2.30
N GLN A 29 -18.20 3.85 -3.04
CA GLN A 29 -16.84 3.30 -3.05
C GLN A 29 -15.74 4.34 -2.78
N VAL A 30 -16.11 5.46 -2.14
CA VAL A 30 -15.16 6.43 -1.62
C VAL A 30 -15.16 6.35 -0.10
N VAL A 31 -13.98 6.16 0.51
CA VAL A 31 -13.83 6.03 1.97
C VAL A 31 -12.69 6.91 2.46
N ILE A 32 -12.91 7.58 3.60
CA ILE A 32 -11.90 8.41 4.26
C ILE A 32 -11.43 7.75 5.56
N THR A 33 -10.14 7.81 5.81
CA THR A 33 -9.58 7.57 7.14
C THR A 33 -8.89 8.81 7.67
N TYR A 34 -9.17 9.13 8.92
CA TYR A 34 -8.48 10.19 9.65
C TYR A 34 -7.52 9.60 10.67
N GLY A 35 -6.32 10.17 10.78
CA GLY A 35 -5.52 9.96 11.99
C GLY A 35 -6.25 10.50 13.22
N GLU A 36 -6.23 9.76 14.34
CA GLU A 36 -7.03 10.13 15.51
C GLU A 36 -6.75 11.54 16.07
N THR A 37 -5.50 12.02 16.04
CA THR A 37 -5.19 13.41 16.43
C THR A 37 -5.82 14.40 15.46
N ALA A 38 -5.76 14.12 14.16
CA ALA A 38 -6.36 14.97 13.14
C ALA A 38 -7.89 15.02 13.28
N TYR A 39 -8.52 13.87 13.56
CA TYR A 39 -9.97 13.77 13.72
C TYR A 39 -10.48 14.49 14.98
N MET A 40 -9.79 14.34 16.12
CA MET A 40 -10.21 14.93 17.40
C MET A 40 -10.05 16.45 17.47
N ASN A 41 -9.17 17.03 16.64
CA ASN A 41 -8.98 18.47 16.56
C ASN A 41 -9.75 19.05 15.37
N GLN A 42 -10.79 19.84 15.64
CA GLN A 42 -11.66 20.40 14.60
C GLN A 42 -10.92 21.24 13.54
N GLN A 43 -9.86 21.97 13.92
CA GLN A 43 -9.06 22.74 12.97
C GLN A 43 -8.24 21.81 12.07
N TYR A 44 -7.66 20.75 12.63
CA TYR A 44 -6.90 19.77 11.86
C TYR A 44 -7.80 18.97 10.93
N LYS A 45 -8.95 18.52 11.42
CA LYS A 45 -9.95 17.84 10.60
C LYS A 45 -10.38 18.73 9.43
N SER A 46 -10.64 20.02 9.67
CA SER A 46 -11.01 20.96 8.60
C SER A 46 -9.92 21.09 7.52
N ILE A 47 -8.63 21.10 7.89
CA ILE A 47 -7.53 21.16 6.92
C ILE A 47 -7.52 19.89 6.04
N VAL A 48 -7.72 18.73 6.64
CA VAL A 48 -7.80 17.45 5.93
C VAL A 48 -9.03 17.40 5.02
N ASP A 49 -10.19 17.83 5.53
CA ASP A 49 -11.44 17.92 4.77
C ASP A 49 -11.30 18.86 3.57
N ASP A 50 -10.72 20.04 3.75
CA ASP A 50 -10.49 21.02 2.68
C ASP A 50 -9.57 20.46 1.60
N TYR A 51 -8.52 19.73 1.99
CA TYR A 51 -7.65 19.05 1.04
C TYR A 51 -8.42 17.99 0.25
N PHE A 52 -9.15 17.07 0.90
CA PHE A 52 -9.90 16.04 0.21
C PHE A 52 -11.03 16.59 -0.67
N ALA A 53 -11.75 17.61 -0.19
CA ALA A 53 -12.77 18.31 -0.98
C ALA A 53 -12.20 18.96 -2.24
N SER A 54 -10.91 19.31 -2.26
CA SER A 54 -10.23 19.81 -3.46
C SER A 54 -9.85 18.71 -4.47
N LYS A 55 -9.91 17.44 -4.06
CA LYS A 55 -9.49 16.27 -4.86
C LYS A 55 -10.65 15.46 -5.42
N THR A 56 -11.81 15.50 -4.76
CA THR A 56 -13.01 14.79 -5.22
C THR A 56 -14.20 15.73 -5.42
N ASN A 57 -15.15 15.31 -6.27
CA ASN A 57 -16.43 16.01 -6.45
C ASN A 57 -17.52 15.48 -5.50
N VAL A 58 -17.21 14.48 -4.67
CA VAL A 58 -18.12 13.94 -3.66
C VAL A 58 -18.12 14.86 -2.43
N ASP A 59 -19.29 15.08 -1.82
CA ASP A 59 -19.38 15.81 -0.56
C ASP A 59 -18.69 15.01 0.54
N ILE A 60 -17.59 15.55 1.09
CA ILE A 60 -16.82 14.91 2.16
C ILE A 60 -17.69 14.55 3.37
N ASN A 61 -18.76 15.29 3.63
CA ASN A 61 -19.66 15.02 4.76
C ASN A 61 -20.62 13.85 4.52
N SER A 62 -20.77 13.40 3.26
CA SER A 62 -21.56 12.21 2.92
C SER A 62 -20.71 10.95 2.78
N ILE A 63 -19.38 11.06 2.82
CA ILE A 63 -18.45 9.94 2.68
C ILE A 63 -18.34 9.20 4.03
N GLU A 64 -18.33 7.88 3.96
CA GLU A 64 -18.02 7.06 5.12
C GLU A 64 -16.59 7.33 5.61
N SER A 65 -16.45 7.48 6.93
CA SER A 65 -15.14 7.74 7.53
C SER A 65 -14.84 6.84 8.72
N LYS A 66 -13.55 6.47 8.81
CA LYS A 66 -12.97 5.75 9.94
C LYS A 66 -11.85 6.55 10.59
N VAL A 67 -11.53 6.17 11.82
CA VAL A 67 -10.43 6.75 12.58
C VAL A 67 -9.33 5.71 12.74
N VAL A 68 -8.11 6.07 12.36
CA VAL A 68 -6.89 5.28 12.57
C VAL A 68 -6.30 5.68 13.92
N THR A 69 -6.17 4.69 14.81
CA THR A 69 -5.69 4.90 16.16
C THR A 69 -4.17 4.70 16.25
N ALA A 70 -3.55 5.15 17.34
CA ALA A 70 -2.16 4.84 17.63
C ALA A 70 -1.93 3.32 17.77
N GLY A 71 -2.94 2.56 18.20
CA GLY A 71 -2.87 1.10 18.22
C GLY A 71 -2.69 0.52 16.82
N ASP A 72 -3.43 1.03 15.84
CA ASP A 72 -3.33 0.60 14.44
C ASP A 72 -1.97 0.96 13.85
N VAL A 73 -1.49 2.19 14.10
CA VAL A 73 -0.17 2.63 13.63
C VAL A 73 0.96 1.85 14.32
N ASN A 74 0.83 1.55 15.61
CA ASN A 74 1.89 0.84 16.35
C ASN A 74 2.05 -0.63 15.94
N LYS A 75 1.07 -1.24 15.27
CA LYS A 75 1.24 -2.56 14.65
C LYS A 75 2.25 -2.52 13.51
N ILE A 76 2.39 -1.37 12.85
CA ILE A 76 3.20 -1.22 11.63
C ILE A 76 4.46 -0.37 11.86
N SER A 77 4.47 0.46 12.91
CA SER A 77 5.55 1.41 13.19
C SER A 77 6.87 0.73 13.59
N GLY A 78 6.81 -0.50 14.11
CA GLY A 78 7.98 -1.29 14.49
C GLY A 78 8.92 -1.57 13.32
N GLY A 79 8.37 -1.82 12.12
CA GLY A 79 9.16 -1.89 10.90
C GLY A 79 9.62 -0.50 10.45
N PHE A 80 8.76 0.51 10.52
CA PHE A 80 8.98 1.77 9.83
C PHE A 80 9.95 2.73 10.53
N SER A 81 9.66 3.07 11.79
CA SER A 81 10.44 4.06 12.53
C SER A 81 11.05 3.50 13.81
N GLY A 82 10.68 2.27 14.18
CA GLY A 82 10.92 1.70 15.50
C GLY A 82 10.28 2.53 16.63
N LYS A 83 9.43 3.50 16.29
CA LYS A 83 8.79 4.39 17.26
C LYS A 83 7.48 3.77 17.71
N GLN A 84 7.18 4.06 18.97
CA GLN A 84 5.84 3.89 19.49
C GLN A 84 5.18 5.25 19.53
N TYR A 85 4.02 5.37 18.88
CA TYR A 85 3.22 6.57 18.83
C TYR A 85 2.16 6.55 19.93
N ASN A 86 1.92 7.71 20.53
CA ASN A 86 0.78 7.96 21.40
C ASN A 86 -0.39 8.54 20.58
N SER A 87 -1.54 8.60 21.22
CA SER A 87 -2.79 9.01 20.57
C SER A 87 -2.80 10.46 20.08
N ASP A 88 -1.95 11.31 20.65
CA ASP A 88 -1.74 12.69 20.23
C ASP A 88 -0.73 12.84 19.08
N GLN A 89 -0.25 11.73 18.48
CA GLN A 89 0.79 11.74 17.44
C GLN A 89 0.32 11.18 16.08
N ILE A 90 -0.98 10.96 15.89
CA ILE A 90 -1.54 10.31 14.70
C ILE A 90 -2.23 11.34 13.80
N PHE A 91 -1.48 11.87 12.83
CA PHE A 91 -1.90 13.04 12.05
C PHE A 91 -2.31 12.74 10.60
N SER A 92 -1.60 11.84 9.92
CA SER A 92 -1.84 11.59 8.50
C SER A 92 -3.16 10.87 8.27
N SER A 93 -3.80 11.19 7.16
CA SER A 93 -5.16 10.77 6.77
C SER A 93 -5.14 10.37 5.29
N ALA A 94 -6.08 9.51 4.89
CA ALA A 94 -6.18 9.05 3.50
C ALA A 94 -7.62 9.08 2.99
N LEU A 95 -7.78 9.32 1.69
CA LEU A 95 -9.02 9.11 0.95
C LEU A 95 -8.75 8.06 -0.13
N LEU A 96 -9.55 7.00 -0.16
CA LEU A 96 -9.52 5.99 -1.22
C LEU A 96 -10.78 6.15 -2.07
N ASP A 97 -10.60 6.34 -3.37
CA ASP A 97 -11.66 6.39 -4.38
C ASP A 97 -11.52 5.20 -5.34
N LEU A 98 -12.36 4.17 -5.15
CA LEU A 98 -12.36 2.99 -6.01
C LEU A 98 -13.19 3.16 -7.28
N ASN A 99 -13.88 4.29 -7.47
CA ASN A 99 -14.61 4.55 -8.71
C ASN A 99 -13.65 4.85 -9.89
N GLN A 100 -12.39 5.15 -9.59
CA GLN A 100 -11.37 5.38 -10.60
C GLN A 100 -10.87 4.05 -11.15
N ASN A 101 -11.24 3.77 -12.40
CA ASN A 101 -10.82 2.58 -13.12
C ASN A 101 -9.33 2.68 -13.51
N GLY A 102 -8.61 1.57 -13.38
CA GLY A 102 -7.21 1.45 -13.80
C GLY A 102 -6.34 0.85 -12.69
N GLU A 103 -5.03 0.95 -12.90
CA GLU A 103 -4.04 0.62 -11.88
C GLU A 103 -4.16 1.59 -10.69
N ILE A 104 -3.89 1.09 -9.49
CA ILE A 104 -3.85 1.90 -8.27
C ILE A 104 -2.87 3.06 -8.45
N THR A 105 -3.32 4.26 -8.13
CA THR A 105 -2.51 5.49 -8.17
C THR A 105 -2.57 6.19 -6.83
N VAL A 106 -1.50 6.90 -6.47
CA VAL A 106 -1.39 7.59 -5.18
C VAL A 106 -0.93 9.03 -5.42
N GLU A 107 -1.62 9.99 -4.82
CA GLU A 107 -1.19 11.37 -4.68
C GLU A 107 -0.90 11.68 -3.22
N VAL A 108 0.29 12.20 -2.93
CA VAL A 108 0.74 12.51 -1.57
C VAL A 108 0.99 14.01 -1.44
N ASP A 109 0.33 14.63 -0.47
CA ASP A 109 0.57 16.03 -0.11
C ASP A 109 1.97 16.24 0.47
N SER A 110 2.50 17.45 0.27
CA SER A 110 3.81 17.89 0.76
C SER A 110 3.97 17.86 2.28
N SER A 111 2.88 17.71 3.04
CA SER A 111 2.90 17.50 4.49
C SER A 111 3.47 16.14 4.90
N ILE A 112 3.50 15.15 3.99
CA ILE A 112 4.12 13.85 4.22
C ILE A 112 5.60 13.90 3.84
N THR A 113 6.47 13.54 4.78
CA THR A 113 7.93 13.77 4.64
C THR A 113 8.76 12.52 4.46
N THR A 114 8.16 11.33 4.50
CA THR A 114 8.92 10.07 4.51
C THR A 114 8.37 9.04 3.52
N ILE A 115 7.08 8.70 3.59
CA ILE A 115 6.49 7.76 2.63
C ILE A 115 6.12 8.50 1.34
N THR A 116 6.68 8.08 0.21
CA THR A 116 6.40 8.66 -1.11
C THR A 116 5.22 7.98 -1.81
N PRO A 117 4.66 8.58 -2.88
CA PRO A 117 3.58 7.96 -3.66
C PRO A 117 3.90 6.53 -4.13
N GLU A 118 5.12 6.30 -4.61
CA GLU A 118 5.60 5.04 -5.15
C GLU A 118 5.69 3.98 -4.04
N MET A 119 6.15 4.37 -2.85
CA MET A 119 6.20 3.49 -1.69
C MET A 119 4.79 3.04 -1.29
N TYR A 120 3.83 3.97 -1.15
CA TYR A 120 2.43 3.61 -0.91
C TYR A 120 1.91 2.65 -1.97
N MET A 121 2.09 2.99 -3.25
CA MET A 121 1.62 2.17 -4.37
C MET A 121 2.17 0.74 -4.29
N SER A 122 3.46 0.58 -3.99
CA SER A 122 4.12 -0.72 -3.87
C SER A 122 3.53 -1.57 -2.73
N ALA A 123 3.30 -0.99 -1.54
CA ALA A 123 2.63 -1.74 -0.46
C ALA A 123 1.18 -2.07 -0.76
N LEU A 124 0.43 -1.16 -1.41
CA LEU A 124 -0.95 -1.41 -1.79
C LEU A 124 -1.04 -2.59 -2.76
N LYS A 125 -0.17 -2.64 -3.78
CA LYS A 125 -0.07 -3.78 -4.70
C LYS A 125 0.26 -5.08 -3.96
N SER A 126 1.19 -5.02 -3.01
CA SER A 126 1.58 -6.17 -2.17
C SER A 126 0.44 -6.66 -1.27
N ALA A 127 -0.43 -5.74 -0.84
CA ALA A 127 -1.65 -6.05 -0.11
C ALA A 127 -2.80 -6.54 -1.01
N GLY A 128 -2.58 -6.67 -2.33
CA GLY A 128 -3.59 -7.09 -3.31
C GLY A 128 -4.52 -5.97 -3.80
N ILE A 129 -4.24 -4.72 -3.43
CA ILE A 129 -5.01 -3.55 -3.84
C ILE A 129 -4.47 -3.07 -5.19
N GLN A 130 -5.17 -3.42 -6.26
CA GLN A 130 -4.69 -3.23 -7.63
C GLN A 130 -5.31 -2.03 -8.36
N GLY A 131 -6.40 -1.45 -7.85
CA GLY A 131 -7.14 -0.38 -8.54
C GLY A 131 -7.73 0.65 -7.59
N GLY A 132 -7.99 1.84 -8.14
CA GLY A 132 -8.49 3.01 -7.41
C GLY A 132 -7.49 4.17 -7.40
N HIS A 133 -7.85 5.24 -6.71
CA HIS A 133 -7.00 6.39 -6.49
C HIS A 133 -6.95 6.74 -5.01
N VAL A 134 -5.74 6.98 -4.49
CA VAL A 134 -5.50 7.32 -3.09
C VAL A 134 -4.98 8.74 -3.00
N TYR A 135 -5.55 9.53 -2.10
CA TYR A 135 -5.02 10.83 -1.71
C TYR A 135 -4.56 10.78 -0.25
N VAL A 136 -3.36 11.26 0.02
CA VAL A 136 -2.78 11.28 1.37
C VAL A 136 -2.44 12.72 1.78
N THR A 137 -2.82 13.09 3.01
CA THR A 137 -2.45 14.39 3.58
C THR A 137 -2.29 14.32 5.09
N SER A 138 -1.76 15.39 5.68
CA SER A 138 -1.67 15.59 7.10
C SER A 138 -1.83 17.09 7.42
N PRO A 139 -2.53 17.46 8.51
CA PRO A 139 -2.68 18.87 8.92
C PRO A 139 -1.35 19.52 9.38
N VAL A 140 -0.34 18.69 9.65
CA VAL A 140 1.02 19.08 10.06
C VAL A 140 2.03 18.16 9.37
N SER A 141 3.33 18.49 9.42
CA SER A 141 4.36 17.59 8.91
C SER A 141 4.30 16.22 9.62
N ALA A 142 4.21 15.15 8.83
CA ALA A 142 4.09 13.77 9.32
C ALA A 142 4.83 12.79 8.42
N THR A 143 5.16 11.63 8.97
CA THR A 143 5.91 10.58 8.29
C THR A 143 5.05 9.74 7.35
N GLY A 144 3.75 9.56 7.64
CA GLY A 144 2.74 8.96 6.75
C GLY A 144 2.16 7.62 7.19
N GLU A 145 2.66 7.00 8.27
CA GLU A 145 2.28 5.64 8.67
C GLU A 145 0.78 5.52 9.00
N SER A 146 0.14 6.55 9.56
CA SER A 146 -1.31 6.48 9.79
C SER A 146 -2.12 6.44 8.51
N ALA A 147 -1.67 7.13 7.46
CA ALA A 147 -2.33 7.03 6.17
C ALA A 147 -2.15 5.64 5.57
N LEU A 148 -0.96 5.02 5.69
CA LEU A 148 -0.73 3.64 5.20
C LEU A 148 -1.70 2.65 5.85
N ALA A 149 -1.77 2.64 7.19
CA ALA A 149 -2.74 1.83 7.92
C ALA A 149 -4.19 2.18 7.55
N GLY A 150 -4.46 3.46 7.35
CA GLY A 150 -5.76 3.98 6.94
C GLY A 150 -6.22 3.46 5.58
N ILE A 151 -5.35 3.42 4.57
CA ILE A 151 -5.71 2.96 3.22
C ILE A 151 -6.10 1.48 3.23
N MET A 152 -5.36 0.64 3.95
CA MET A 152 -5.71 -0.78 4.10
C MET A 152 -7.10 -0.92 4.74
N ASN A 153 -7.38 -0.16 5.80
CA ASN A 153 -8.70 -0.14 6.45
C ASN A 153 -9.81 0.41 5.53
N CYS A 154 -9.52 1.41 4.69
CA CYS A 154 -10.46 1.95 3.70
C CYS A 154 -10.82 0.88 2.67
N TYR A 155 -9.83 0.12 2.19
CA TYR A 155 -10.05 -0.93 1.19
C TYR A 155 -10.93 -2.05 1.73
N GLU A 156 -10.65 -2.53 2.95
CA GLU A 156 -11.44 -3.58 3.59
C GLU A 156 -12.90 -3.15 3.77
N GLU A 157 -13.15 -1.89 4.14
CA GLU A 157 -14.50 -1.36 4.27
C GLU A 157 -15.19 -1.19 2.92
N ALA A 158 -14.50 -0.60 1.93
CA ALA A 158 -15.09 -0.32 0.64
C ALA A 158 -15.40 -1.59 -0.19
N THR A 159 -14.76 -2.72 0.13
CA THR A 159 -14.85 -3.96 -0.65
C THR A 159 -15.46 -5.14 0.11
N ASP A 160 -15.66 -5.03 1.43
CA ASP A 160 -15.98 -6.15 2.33
C ASP A 160 -14.95 -7.31 2.26
N VAL A 161 -13.71 -7.04 1.82
CA VAL A 161 -12.63 -8.05 1.71
C VAL A 161 -11.56 -7.76 2.76
N GLU A 162 -11.39 -8.66 3.72
CA GLU A 162 -10.32 -8.59 4.72
C GLU A 162 -8.96 -8.94 4.09
N ILE A 163 -7.98 -8.06 4.30
CA ILE A 163 -6.59 -8.31 3.94
C ILE A 163 -5.97 -9.11 5.09
N PRO A 164 -5.40 -10.30 4.84
CA PRO A 164 -4.80 -11.11 5.90
C PRO A 164 -3.72 -10.33 6.69
N GLU A 165 -3.69 -10.48 8.01
CA GLU A 165 -2.75 -9.71 8.86
C GLU A 165 -1.29 -9.93 8.45
N ASN A 166 -0.91 -11.15 8.06
CA ASN A 166 0.45 -11.42 7.58
C ASN A 166 0.79 -10.68 6.27
N VAL A 167 -0.21 -10.45 5.41
CA VAL A 167 -0.05 -9.68 4.17
C VAL A 167 0.08 -8.20 4.49
N LYS A 168 -0.70 -7.69 5.46
CA LYS A 168 -0.52 -6.32 5.95
C LYS A 168 0.88 -6.14 6.54
N GLU A 169 1.31 -7.05 7.41
CA GLU A 169 2.64 -7.00 8.03
C GLU A 169 3.75 -6.99 6.99
N ALA A 170 3.72 -7.88 5.99
CA ALA A 170 4.71 -7.92 4.91
C ALA A 170 4.75 -6.61 4.11
N ALA A 171 3.59 -6.08 3.69
CA ALA A 171 3.50 -4.83 2.95
C ALA A 171 4.03 -3.63 3.76
N ASN A 172 3.81 -3.63 5.09
CA ASN A 172 4.34 -2.60 5.97
C ASN A 172 5.85 -2.72 6.19
N GLN A 173 6.37 -3.95 6.34
CA GLN A 173 7.83 -4.21 6.44
C GLN A 173 8.57 -3.79 5.17
N GLU A 174 7.93 -3.90 4.02
CA GLU A 174 8.52 -3.47 2.76
C GLU A 174 8.72 -1.96 2.65
N ILE A 175 7.67 -1.18 2.92
CA ILE A 175 7.79 0.29 2.94
C ILE A 175 8.79 0.73 4.01
N ALA A 176 8.80 0.04 5.15
CA ALA A 176 9.74 0.28 6.24
C ALA A 176 11.20 0.13 5.81
N THR A 177 11.55 -1.00 5.19
CA THR A 177 12.89 -1.24 4.65
C THR A 177 13.25 -0.19 3.61
N GLN A 178 12.33 0.16 2.71
CA GLN A 178 12.58 1.24 1.73
C GLN A 178 12.84 2.60 2.40
N ALA A 179 12.07 2.96 3.43
CA ALA A 179 12.26 4.21 4.17
C ALA A 179 13.61 4.26 4.90
N GLU A 180 14.06 3.14 5.48
CA GLU A 180 15.37 3.04 6.13
C GLU A 180 16.49 3.27 5.11
N ILE A 181 16.40 2.65 3.94
CA ILE A 181 17.39 2.80 2.86
C ILE A 181 17.44 4.26 2.38
N LEU A 182 16.30 4.92 2.21
CA LEU A 182 16.24 6.34 1.80
C LEU A 182 16.86 7.28 2.82
N ASN A 183 16.77 6.95 4.11
CA ASN A 183 17.40 7.75 5.17
C ASN A 183 18.93 7.57 5.20
N ASN A 184 19.43 6.40 4.78
CA ASN A 184 20.83 6.02 4.92
C ASN A 184 21.64 6.10 3.61
N SER A 185 20.96 6.20 2.46
CA SER A 185 21.54 6.18 1.13
C SER A 185 21.12 7.39 0.29
N ASN A 186 21.97 7.83 -0.63
CA ASN A 186 21.66 8.94 -1.54
C ASN A 186 20.91 8.44 -2.80
N VAL A 187 19.85 7.65 -2.57
CA VAL A 187 19.01 7.04 -3.61
C VAL A 187 17.68 7.81 -3.65
N SER A 188 17.09 7.97 -4.84
CA SER A 188 15.76 8.58 -4.95
C SER A 188 14.68 7.56 -4.56
N ALA A 189 13.59 8.03 -3.97
CA ALA A 189 12.48 7.14 -3.59
C ALA A 189 11.88 6.42 -4.81
N ASP A 190 11.75 7.14 -5.92
CA ASP A 190 11.23 6.59 -7.18
C ASP A 190 12.13 5.46 -7.71
N ASP A 191 13.46 5.67 -7.73
CA ASP A 191 14.41 4.66 -8.20
C ASP A 191 14.43 3.43 -7.29
N LEU A 192 14.37 3.63 -5.97
CA LEU A 192 14.31 2.54 -5.00
C LEU A 192 13.01 1.74 -5.11
N SER A 193 11.87 2.42 -5.17
CA SER A 193 10.57 1.76 -5.30
C SER A 193 10.48 0.97 -6.59
N LYS A 194 10.99 1.54 -7.70
CA LYS A 194 11.09 0.84 -8.98
C LYS A 194 12.01 -0.38 -8.92
N LEU A 195 13.18 -0.26 -8.29
CA LEU A 195 14.08 -1.39 -8.06
C LEU A 195 13.34 -2.53 -7.33
N VAL A 196 12.63 -2.22 -6.25
CA VAL A 196 11.90 -3.22 -5.46
C VAL A 196 10.78 -3.87 -6.27
N ASP A 197 9.96 -3.08 -6.97
CA ASP A 197 8.87 -3.59 -7.81
C ASP A 197 9.40 -4.52 -8.91
N ASP A 198 10.44 -4.11 -9.64
CA ASP A 198 10.98 -4.91 -10.75
C ASP A 198 11.69 -6.20 -10.28
N VAL A 199 12.37 -6.15 -9.12
CA VAL A 199 12.94 -7.35 -8.49
C VAL A 199 11.82 -8.32 -8.09
N LYS A 200 10.74 -7.81 -7.49
CA LYS A 200 9.59 -8.64 -7.09
C LYS A 200 8.89 -9.26 -8.29
N GLU A 201 8.70 -8.50 -9.37
CA GLU A 201 8.17 -9.02 -10.63
C GLU A 201 9.05 -10.18 -11.12
N LYS A 202 10.37 -9.99 -11.19
CA LYS A 202 11.32 -11.02 -11.61
C LYS A 202 11.28 -12.27 -10.73
N VAL A 203 11.29 -12.09 -9.41
CA VAL A 203 11.24 -13.18 -8.43
C VAL A 203 9.95 -14.00 -8.59
N ASN A 204 8.81 -13.33 -8.78
CA ASN A 204 7.52 -13.97 -8.97
C ASN A 204 7.41 -14.69 -10.32
N GLU A 205 7.82 -14.05 -11.42
CA GLU A 205 7.78 -14.64 -12.77
C GLU A 205 8.59 -15.92 -12.86
N GLU A 206 9.77 -15.95 -12.24
CA GLU A 206 10.68 -17.10 -12.28
C GLU A 206 10.49 -18.08 -11.11
N ASN A 207 9.54 -17.80 -10.20
CA ASN A 207 9.26 -18.61 -9.01
C ASN A 207 10.53 -18.84 -8.16
N ILE A 208 11.30 -17.78 -7.96
CA ILE A 208 12.56 -17.83 -7.22
C ILE A 208 12.26 -17.83 -5.73
N THR A 209 12.82 -18.81 -5.02
CA THR A 209 12.68 -18.93 -3.55
C THR A 209 14.04 -18.99 -2.85
N ASP A 210 15.13 -18.86 -3.60
CA ASP A 210 16.49 -18.94 -3.06
C ASP A 210 17.00 -17.54 -2.73
N HIS A 211 17.22 -17.28 -1.44
CA HIS A 211 17.67 -15.98 -0.94
C HIS A 211 18.92 -15.44 -1.65
N ALA A 212 19.92 -16.30 -1.89
CA ALA A 212 21.15 -15.88 -2.57
C ALA A 212 20.87 -15.45 -4.03
N THR A 213 19.92 -16.10 -4.70
CA THR A 213 19.47 -15.70 -6.03
C THR A 213 18.74 -14.35 -6.00
N ILE A 214 17.90 -14.10 -4.98
CA ILE A 214 17.22 -12.80 -4.79
C ILE A 214 18.26 -11.69 -4.57
N VAL A 215 19.25 -11.89 -3.71
CA VAL A 215 20.37 -10.95 -3.47
C VAL A 215 21.11 -10.62 -4.78
N ASN A 216 21.37 -11.62 -5.62
CA ASN A 216 22.03 -11.39 -6.91
C ASN A 216 21.16 -10.55 -7.86
N ILE A 217 19.85 -10.81 -7.90
CA ILE A 217 18.91 -10.03 -8.72
C ILE A 217 18.86 -8.58 -8.26
N ILE A 218 18.80 -8.33 -6.95
CA ILE A 218 18.83 -6.96 -6.41
C ILE A 218 20.14 -6.26 -6.82
N ASN A 219 21.29 -6.93 -6.74
CA ASN A 219 22.57 -6.39 -7.19
C ASN A 219 22.59 -6.05 -8.69
N ASP A 220 22.05 -6.93 -9.53
CA ASP A 220 21.99 -6.75 -10.98
C ASP A 220 21.12 -5.55 -11.37
N TYR A 221 19.93 -5.44 -10.76
CA TYR A 221 19.04 -4.31 -10.99
C TYR A 221 19.59 -3.00 -10.40
N SER A 222 20.18 -3.04 -9.20
CA SER A 222 20.84 -1.86 -8.59
C SER A 222 21.96 -1.33 -9.51
N THR A 223 22.76 -2.23 -10.08
CA THR A 223 23.80 -1.86 -11.05
C THR A 223 23.19 -1.28 -12.32
N THR A 224 22.12 -1.88 -12.84
CA THR A 224 21.41 -1.44 -14.06
C THR A 224 20.82 -0.04 -13.89
N TYR A 225 20.28 0.26 -12.70
CA TYR A 225 19.69 1.56 -12.37
C TYR A 225 20.70 2.57 -11.83
N ASN A 226 21.98 2.18 -11.73
CA ASN A 226 23.04 3.01 -11.16
C ASN A 226 22.68 3.51 -9.75
N ILE A 227 22.05 2.63 -8.98
CA ILE A 227 21.65 2.85 -7.60
C ILE A 227 22.75 2.30 -6.69
N ASN A 228 23.24 3.14 -5.77
CA ASN A 228 24.24 2.72 -4.78
C ASN A 228 23.57 2.39 -3.45
N ILE A 229 23.34 1.10 -3.22
CA ILE A 229 22.77 0.52 -2.00
C ILE A 229 23.87 -0.32 -1.31
N SER A 230 23.89 -0.34 0.02
CA SER A 230 24.88 -1.11 0.77
C SER A 230 24.55 -2.61 0.76
N ASP A 231 25.56 -3.47 0.92
CA ASP A 231 25.33 -4.93 1.01
C ASP A 231 24.31 -5.30 2.11
N ASN A 232 24.29 -4.54 3.21
CA ASN A 232 23.33 -4.73 4.31
C ASN A 232 21.90 -4.39 3.89
N ASP A 233 21.72 -3.31 3.12
CA ASP A 233 20.42 -2.90 2.63
C ASP A 233 19.90 -3.85 1.54
N ILE A 234 20.79 -4.41 0.71
CA ILE A 234 20.45 -5.47 -0.24
C ILE A 234 19.95 -6.71 0.50
N GLU A 235 20.63 -7.10 1.57
CA GLU A 235 20.23 -8.24 2.41
C GLU A 235 18.85 -8.00 3.05
N ASN A 236 18.60 -6.80 3.57
CA ASN A 236 17.30 -6.41 4.15
C ASN A 236 16.18 -6.44 3.09
N LEU A 237 16.45 -5.95 1.87
CA LEU A 237 15.51 -6.02 0.76
C LEU A 237 15.22 -7.47 0.36
N ALA A 238 16.24 -8.31 0.26
CA ALA A 238 16.06 -9.72 -0.08
C ALA A 238 15.18 -10.45 0.95
N GLN A 239 15.40 -10.21 2.25
CA GLN A 239 14.56 -10.77 3.33
C GLN A 239 13.13 -10.27 3.30
N THR A 240 12.89 -9.04 2.82
CA THR A 240 11.54 -8.49 2.66
C THR A 240 10.85 -9.13 1.46
N ILE A 241 11.56 -9.27 0.34
CA ILE A 241 11.02 -9.80 -0.93
C ILE A 241 10.77 -11.32 -0.88
N GLU A 242 11.51 -12.04 -0.02
CA GLU A 242 11.33 -13.48 0.18
C GLU A 242 10.00 -13.86 0.86
N GLN A 243 9.38 -12.94 1.61
CA GLN A 243 8.18 -13.18 2.44
C GLN A 243 6.89 -13.33 1.62
#